data_AF-A0A6P7XAS4-F1
#
_entry.id   AF-A0A6P7XAS4-F1
#
_cell.length_a   1.000
_cell.length_b   1.000
_cell.length_c   1.000
_cell.angle_alpha   90.00
_cell.angle_beta   90.00
_cell.angle_gamma   90.00
#
_symmetry.space_group_name_H-M   'P 1'
#
loop_
_entity.id
_entity.type
_entity.pdbx_description
1 polymer ?
#
loop_
_entity_poly.entity_id
_entity_poly.type
_entity_poly.pdbx_seq_one_letter_code
_entity_poly.pdbx_strand_id
1 'polypeptide(L)'
;MADVTYADLKFVPNAKKSKCPEPQQTGSKQDDEDGEITYENIQGPRIKESKATPEAARTGKEGFSFLGSWTPHVALVLLVACVCLLTISIALGVRFMQVSQQMSEDYEILNSNFSQSMRLTGRDLKDTEEELHHSELKLKETRDSLEQVLQKLNDTERELDDMSWNLSETEKKLNNNIETMEALKKERDTLSSTLESTKRELAATTECCQEGWTLVSGKCLYFSEKTDTREESEKDCTRKKSVLLNLSQGDAQVKEYIKQYCINYRKSKYYYSCSWHIGSQQRYRLWNSDLSTEEFETPHWRTIAFWICETSPYYIQDRFPYNTMGNIICTCSKSSP
;
A
#
# COMPACT_ATOMS: atom_id res chain seq x y z
N MET A 1 -6.59 33.75 -27.97
CA MET A 1 -7.25 34.25 -26.73
C MET A 1 -6.38 33.82 -25.57
N ALA A 2 -6.13 34.75 -24.66
CA ALA A 2 -4.95 34.82 -23.81
C ALA A 2 -4.80 33.68 -22.79
N ASP A 3 -3.57 33.21 -22.67
CA ASP A 3 -3.05 32.33 -21.62
C ASP A 3 -2.87 33.17 -20.33
N VAL A 4 -3.47 32.74 -19.23
CA VAL A 4 -3.38 33.42 -17.93
C VAL A 4 -2.67 32.48 -16.97
N THR A 5 -1.38 32.76 -16.77
CA THR A 5 -0.53 32.12 -15.77
C THR A 5 -0.75 32.80 -14.42
N TYR A 6 -1.26 32.04 -13.44
CA TYR A 6 -1.43 32.52 -12.06
C TYR A 6 -0.12 32.37 -11.29
N ALA A 7 0.31 33.43 -10.61
CA ALA A 7 1.51 33.42 -9.79
C ALA A 7 1.22 32.85 -8.39
N ASP A 8 2.05 31.92 -7.97
CA ASP A 8 1.99 31.20 -6.70
C ASP A 8 2.74 32.00 -5.61
N LEU A 9 2.02 32.54 -4.62
CA LEU A 9 2.61 33.31 -3.52
C LEU A 9 2.97 32.38 -2.36
N LYS A 10 4.25 32.05 -2.26
CA LYS A 10 4.81 31.28 -1.13
C LYS A 10 5.08 32.19 0.07
N PHE A 11 4.36 31.97 1.17
CA PHE A 11 4.68 32.56 2.47
C PHE A 11 5.77 31.72 3.17
N VAL A 12 6.93 32.34 3.40
CA VAL A 12 8.02 31.75 4.19
C VAL A 12 7.83 32.12 5.66
N PRO A 13 7.87 31.15 6.61
CA PRO A 13 7.90 31.45 8.03
C PRO A 13 9.35 31.60 8.47
N ASN A 14 9.77 32.78 8.93
CA ASN A 14 10.96 32.88 9.75
C ASN A 14 10.87 34.06 10.73
N ALA A 15 10.65 33.70 11.98
CA ALA A 15 10.76 34.59 13.13
C ALA A 15 12.23 34.93 13.42
N LYS A 16 12.51 36.22 13.66
CA LYS A 16 13.62 36.63 14.53
C LYS A 16 13.09 37.58 15.58
N LYS A 17 13.28 37.17 16.84
CA LYS A 17 12.97 37.88 18.07
C LYS A 17 13.84 39.14 18.18
N SER A 18 13.22 40.27 18.54
CA SER A 18 13.93 41.34 19.25
C SER A 18 13.01 42.10 20.21
N LYS A 19 13.09 41.69 21.48
CA LYS A 19 13.16 42.52 22.70
C LYS A 19 12.16 43.69 22.87
N CYS A 20 11.17 43.49 23.74
CA CYS A 20 10.49 44.55 24.49
C CYS A 20 11.37 45.03 25.67
N PRO A 21 11.24 46.30 26.08
CA PRO A 21 11.38 46.73 27.45
C PRO A 21 10.00 46.97 28.11
N GLU A 22 9.91 46.60 29.38
CA GLU A 22 8.79 46.75 30.33
C GLU A 22 9.43 47.13 31.70
N PRO A 23 8.73 47.58 32.78
CA PRO A 23 7.48 48.35 32.99
C PRO A 23 7.68 49.60 33.91
N GLN A 24 6.61 50.34 34.20
CA GLN A 24 6.16 50.69 35.57
C GLN A 24 4.72 51.29 35.51
N GLN A 25 3.68 50.56 35.93
CA GLN A 25 3.02 50.54 37.27
C GLN A 25 2.49 51.92 37.69
N THR A 26 1.21 52.18 38.00
CA THR A 26 0.23 51.53 38.90
C THR A 26 -1.14 52.19 38.63
N GLY A 27 -2.26 51.50 38.69
CA GLY A 27 -3.06 51.45 39.92
C GLY A 27 -4.56 51.53 39.61
N SER A 28 -5.32 50.70 40.31
CA SER A 28 -6.77 50.53 40.28
C SER A 28 -7.60 51.80 40.53
N LYS A 29 -8.74 51.94 39.85
CA LYS A 29 -10.06 52.13 40.49
C LYS A 29 -11.19 52.06 39.47
N GLN A 30 -12.26 51.43 39.93
CA GLN A 30 -13.58 51.29 39.35
C GLN A 30 -14.37 52.53 39.78
N ASP A 31 -15.01 53.22 38.85
CA ASP A 31 -16.10 54.15 39.12
C ASP A 31 -17.02 54.20 37.90
N ASP A 32 -18.30 53.96 38.18
CA ASP A 32 -19.43 54.09 37.28
C ASP A 32 -19.56 55.55 36.84
N GLU A 33 -19.72 55.83 35.54
CA GLU A 33 -20.34 57.08 35.13
C GLU A 33 -21.09 56.93 33.80
N ASP A 34 -22.36 57.28 33.92
CA ASP A 34 -23.46 57.23 32.98
C ASP A 34 -23.18 58.19 31.80
N GLY A 35 -23.01 57.63 30.60
CA GLY A 35 -22.85 58.39 29.38
C GLY A 35 -24.19 58.95 28.90
N GLU A 36 -24.59 60.05 29.51
CA GLU A 36 -25.71 60.92 29.17
C GLU A 36 -25.78 61.24 27.66
N ILE A 37 -26.61 60.51 26.93
CA ILE A 37 -27.03 60.86 25.56
C ILE A 37 -28.01 62.03 25.64
N THR A 38 -27.49 63.24 25.48
CA THR A 38 -28.25 64.49 25.42
C THR A 38 -29.09 64.54 24.13
N TYR A 39 -30.38 64.23 24.21
CA TYR A 39 -31.33 64.55 23.15
C TYR A 39 -31.72 66.02 23.24
N GLU A 40 -31.36 66.79 22.21
CA GLU A 40 -31.72 68.19 22.05
C GLU A 40 -33.24 68.31 21.81
N ASN A 41 -33.97 68.77 22.82
CA ASN A 41 -35.41 69.00 22.73
C ASN A 41 -35.70 70.19 21.81
N ILE A 42 -36.23 69.92 20.62
CA ILE A 42 -36.77 70.92 19.69
C ILE A 42 -38.00 71.56 20.35
N GLN A 43 -37.83 72.79 20.85
CA GLN A 43 -38.91 73.62 21.35
C GLN A 43 -39.79 74.09 20.20
N GLY A 44 -40.95 73.44 20.04
CA GLY A 44 -42.06 73.94 19.23
C GLY A 44 -42.63 75.25 19.78
N PRO A 45 -43.30 76.07 18.95
CA PRO A 45 -43.74 77.40 19.34
C PRO A 45 -44.77 77.33 20.47
N ARG A 46 -44.41 77.88 21.64
CA ARG A 46 -45.33 78.06 22.76
C ARG A 46 -46.32 79.17 22.38
N ILE A 47 -47.52 78.76 21.96
CA ILE A 47 -48.68 79.66 21.84
C ILE A 47 -48.93 80.24 23.23
N LYS A 48 -48.66 81.53 23.41
CA LYS A 48 -49.04 82.27 24.61
C LYS A 48 -50.55 82.47 24.58
N GLU A 49 -51.28 81.53 25.16
CA GLU A 49 -52.60 81.79 25.71
C GLU A 49 -52.43 82.72 26.92
N SER A 50 -52.77 84.00 26.73
CA SER A 50 -53.05 84.89 27.85
C SER A 50 -54.40 85.56 27.62
N LYS A 51 -55.42 84.88 28.14
CA LYS A 51 -56.43 85.44 29.05
C LYS A 51 -57.39 86.47 28.47
N ALA A 52 -58.52 85.98 27.96
CA ALA A 52 -59.77 86.70 27.99
C ALA A 52 -60.90 85.75 28.41
N THR A 53 -61.31 85.82 29.68
CA THR A 53 -62.66 85.42 30.08
C THR A 53 -63.13 86.36 31.18
N PRO A 54 -64.35 86.92 31.07
CA PRO A 54 -64.88 87.94 31.95
C PRO A 54 -65.77 87.34 33.05
N GLU A 55 -65.65 87.84 34.27
CA GLU A 55 -66.72 87.81 35.29
C GLU A 55 -66.49 89.07 36.16
N ALA A 56 -67.38 90.05 36.22
CA ALA A 56 -68.79 90.11 36.60
C ALA A 56 -68.94 90.72 38.02
N ALA A 57 -69.60 91.87 38.02
CA ALA A 57 -70.41 92.46 39.09
C ALA A 57 -69.71 92.88 40.40
N ARG A 58 -69.76 94.19 40.71
CA ARG A 58 -70.88 94.73 41.52
C ARG A 58 -70.84 96.25 41.69
N THR A 59 -71.99 96.84 41.37
CA THR A 59 -72.74 97.85 42.13
C THR A 59 -72.28 99.30 42.16
N GLY A 60 -73.04 100.13 41.45
CA GLY A 60 -73.10 101.59 41.56
C GLY A 60 -74.41 102.11 40.94
N LYS A 61 -75.52 101.86 41.64
CA LYS A 61 -76.77 102.66 41.74
C LYS A 61 -76.50 104.18 41.54
N GLU A 62 -77.30 105.06 40.92
CA GLU A 62 -78.69 105.15 40.45
C GLU A 62 -78.81 106.30 39.42
N GLY A 63 -79.99 106.48 38.79
CA GLY A 63 -80.40 107.75 38.16
C GLY A 63 -80.53 107.70 36.64
N PHE A 64 -81.62 107.16 36.08
CA PHE A 64 -82.88 107.86 35.77
C PHE A 64 -82.76 109.02 34.76
N SER A 65 -83.30 108.74 33.57
CA SER A 65 -83.90 109.65 32.57
C SER A 65 -83.03 110.61 31.76
N PHE A 66 -82.81 110.25 30.48
CA PHE A 66 -83.09 111.18 29.38
C PHE A 66 -83.57 110.41 28.14
N LEU A 67 -84.80 110.67 27.71
CA LEU A 67 -85.42 110.16 26.48
C LEU A 67 -84.67 110.65 25.23
N GLY A 68 -84.65 109.83 24.17
CA GLY A 68 -84.32 110.31 22.82
C GLY A 68 -84.22 109.22 21.77
N SER A 69 -85.37 108.81 21.20
CA SER A 69 -85.60 108.29 19.84
C SER A 69 -84.36 107.76 19.07
N TRP A 70 -84.23 106.41 18.90
CA TRP A 70 -83.53 105.65 17.81
C TRP A 70 -83.15 104.18 18.18
N THR A 71 -83.70 103.62 19.25
CA THR A 71 -83.46 102.23 19.71
C THR A 71 -83.87 101.08 18.77
N PRO A 72 -84.89 101.18 17.88
CA PRO A 72 -85.25 100.06 16.99
C PRO A 72 -84.25 99.87 15.83
N HIS A 73 -83.57 100.94 15.39
CA HIS A 73 -82.65 100.86 14.25
C HIS A 73 -81.36 100.10 14.58
N VAL A 74 -80.84 100.26 15.81
CA VAL A 74 -79.65 99.55 16.27
C VAL A 74 -79.90 98.05 16.41
N ALA A 75 -81.05 97.67 16.96
CA ALA A 75 -81.46 96.26 17.06
C ALA A 75 -81.65 95.63 15.67
N LEU A 76 -82.20 96.37 14.72
CA LEU A 76 -82.40 95.92 13.34
C LEU A 76 -81.07 95.75 12.60
N VAL A 77 -80.13 96.69 12.75
CA VAL A 77 -78.77 96.57 12.18
C VAL A 77 -78.01 95.39 12.78
N LEU A 78 -78.15 95.14 14.09
CA LEU A 78 -77.55 93.99 14.76
C LEU A 78 -78.14 92.66 14.25
N LEU A 79 -79.46 92.61 14.04
CA LEU A 79 -80.13 91.44 13.48
C LEU A 79 -79.62 91.15 12.06
N VAL A 80 -79.52 92.19 11.22
CA VAL A 80 -78.98 92.08 9.87
C VAL A 80 -77.52 91.60 9.89
N ALA A 81 -76.68 92.15 10.77
CA ALA A 81 -75.29 91.69 10.93
C ALA A 81 -75.22 90.21 11.36
N CYS A 82 -76.09 89.78 12.28
CA CYS A 82 -76.18 88.40 12.72
C CYS A 82 -76.60 87.46 11.57
N VAL A 83 -77.59 87.85 10.76
CA VAL A 83 -77.99 87.10 9.56
C VAL A 83 -76.84 87.01 8.55
N CYS A 84 -76.11 88.09 8.30
CA CYS A 84 -74.94 88.09 7.43
C CYS A 84 -73.82 87.16 7.95
N LEU A 85 -73.57 87.11 9.26
CA LEU A 85 -72.59 86.20 9.84
C LEU A 85 -73.05 84.73 9.72
N LEU A 86 -74.35 84.46 9.91
CA LEU A 86 -74.91 83.13 9.71
C LEU A 86 -74.78 82.68 8.26
N THR A 87 -75.11 83.52 7.29
CA THR A 87 -74.97 83.17 5.86
C THR A 87 -73.51 82.92 5.47
N ILE A 88 -72.57 83.71 5.96
CA ILE A 88 -71.13 83.49 5.75
C ILE A 88 -70.67 82.18 6.40
N SER A 89 -71.09 81.90 7.64
CA SER A 89 -70.73 80.66 8.33
C SER A 89 -71.27 79.41 7.64
N ILE A 90 -72.49 79.46 7.11
CA ILE A 90 -73.10 78.38 6.34
C ILE A 90 -72.36 78.22 4.99
N ALA A 91 -72.05 79.32 4.31
CA ALA A 91 -71.30 79.28 3.05
C ALA A 91 -69.89 78.70 3.25
N LEU A 92 -69.19 79.11 4.32
CA LEU A 92 -67.90 78.53 4.70
C LEU A 92 -68.04 77.05 5.08
N GLY A 93 -69.10 76.68 5.80
CA GLY A 93 -69.39 75.29 6.16
C GLY A 93 -69.62 74.39 4.94
N VAL A 94 -70.36 74.87 3.93
CA VAL A 94 -70.58 74.13 2.67
C VAL A 94 -69.27 73.98 1.90
N ARG A 95 -68.45 75.03 1.81
CA ARG A 95 -67.13 74.96 1.14
C ARG A 95 -66.17 74.03 1.88
N PHE A 96 -66.18 74.06 3.20
CA PHE A 96 -65.38 73.17 4.02
C PHE A 96 -65.84 71.71 3.90
N MET A 97 -67.15 71.45 3.88
CA MET A 97 -67.67 70.10 3.62
C MET A 97 -67.31 69.59 2.23
N GLN A 98 -67.35 70.43 1.21
CA GLN A 98 -66.95 70.05 -0.14
C GLN A 98 -65.46 69.65 -0.21
N VAL A 99 -64.58 70.43 0.43
CA VAL A 99 -63.14 70.10 0.51
C VAL A 99 -62.90 68.88 1.39
N SER A 100 -63.66 68.73 2.49
CA SER A 100 -63.56 67.58 3.38
C SER A 100 -63.99 66.28 2.69
N GLN A 101 -65.00 66.32 1.82
CA GLN A 101 -65.43 65.17 1.03
C GLN A 101 -64.35 64.77 0.02
N GLN A 102 -63.81 65.74 -0.73
CA GLN A 102 -62.72 65.49 -1.69
C GLN A 102 -61.49 64.89 -1.00
N MET A 103 -61.08 65.45 0.14
CA MET A 103 -59.95 64.93 0.92
C MET A 103 -60.22 63.55 1.52
N SER A 104 -61.47 63.23 1.85
CA SER A 104 -61.85 61.90 2.34
C SER A 104 -61.73 60.84 1.26
N GLU A 105 -62.22 61.12 0.05
CA GLU A 105 -62.11 60.20 -1.09
C GLU A 105 -60.64 60.00 -1.50
N ASP A 106 -59.86 61.08 -1.59
CA ASP A 106 -58.43 61.01 -1.92
C ASP A 106 -57.62 60.28 -0.84
N TYR A 107 -57.98 60.44 0.44
CA TYR A 107 -57.35 59.72 1.55
C TYR A 107 -57.64 58.22 1.50
N GLU A 108 -58.88 57.81 1.21
CA GLU A 108 -59.23 56.39 1.08
C GLU A 108 -58.48 55.73 -0.08
N ILE A 109 -58.39 56.41 -1.24
CA ILE A 109 -57.64 55.93 -2.41
C ILE A 109 -56.14 55.85 -2.11
N LEU A 110 -55.57 56.87 -1.46
CA LEU A 110 -54.15 56.87 -1.10
C LEU A 110 -53.84 55.77 -0.08
N ASN A 111 -54.71 55.58 0.91
CA ASN A 111 -54.55 54.56 1.94
C ASN A 111 -54.72 53.14 1.36
N SER A 112 -55.66 52.91 0.43
CA SER A 112 -55.80 51.62 -0.23
C SER A 112 -54.60 51.31 -1.12
N ASN A 113 -54.12 52.29 -1.89
CA ASN A 113 -52.92 52.14 -2.73
C ASN A 113 -51.67 51.91 -1.88
N PHE A 114 -51.50 52.66 -0.79
CA PHE A 114 -50.40 52.48 0.14
C PHE A 114 -50.45 51.10 0.80
N SER A 115 -51.62 50.67 1.27
CA SER A 115 -51.82 49.33 1.84
C SER A 115 -51.51 48.23 0.81
N GLN A 116 -51.96 48.40 -0.43
CA GLN A 116 -51.66 47.47 -1.52
C GLN A 116 -50.16 47.45 -1.84
N SER A 117 -49.50 48.61 -1.91
CA SER A 117 -48.07 48.72 -2.15
C SER A 117 -47.28 48.04 -1.03
N MET A 118 -47.60 48.27 0.24
CA MET A 118 -46.98 47.59 1.38
C MET A 118 -47.17 46.07 1.33
N ARG A 119 -48.35 45.58 0.90
CA ARG A 119 -48.61 44.15 0.73
C ARG A 119 -47.85 43.52 -0.45
N LEU A 120 -47.57 44.29 -1.50
CA LEU A 120 -46.77 43.83 -2.63
C LEU A 120 -45.29 43.80 -2.23
N THR A 121 -44.77 44.87 -1.63
CA THR A 121 -43.41 44.93 -1.10
C THR A 121 -43.17 43.86 -0.04
N GLY A 122 -44.13 43.61 0.84
CA GLY A 122 -44.03 42.54 1.84
C GLY A 122 -44.03 41.14 1.24
N ARG A 123 -44.71 40.93 0.10
CA ARG A 123 -44.64 39.66 -0.65
C ARG A 123 -43.30 39.51 -1.37
N ASP A 124 -42.86 40.55 -2.07
CA ASP A 124 -41.58 40.58 -2.79
C ASP A 124 -40.39 40.35 -1.85
N LEU A 125 -40.39 40.99 -0.67
CA LEU A 125 -39.38 40.75 0.37
C LEU A 125 -39.39 39.31 0.88
N LYS A 126 -40.58 38.71 1.02
CA LYS A 126 -40.70 37.33 1.47
C LYS A 126 -40.21 36.35 0.40
N ASP A 127 -40.60 36.55 -0.85
CA ASP A 127 -40.18 35.71 -1.98
C ASP A 127 -38.66 35.80 -2.17
N THR A 128 -38.07 37.00 -2.05
CA THR A 128 -36.61 37.20 -2.10
C THR A 128 -35.87 36.60 -0.91
N GLU A 129 -36.45 36.63 0.30
CA GLU A 129 -35.91 35.94 1.48
C GLU A 129 -35.88 34.42 1.28
N GLU A 130 -36.97 33.85 0.76
CA GLU A 130 -37.06 32.41 0.45
C GLU A 130 -36.06 32.00 -0.64
N GLU A 131 -35.88 32.80 -1.70
CA GLU A 131 -34.88 32.57 -2.75
C GLU A 131 -33.45 32.64 -2.21
N LEU A 132 -33.14 33.64 -1.38
CA LEU A 132 -31.82 33.80 -0.77
C LEU A 132 -31.51 32.60 0.12
N HIS A 133 -32.44 32.19 0.97
CA HIS A 133 -32.29 31.01 1.83
C HIS A 133 -32.10 29.72 1.01
N HIS A 134 -32.85 29.56 -0.09
CA HIS A 134 -32.64 28.43 -0.99
C HIS A 134 -31.22 28.47 -1.61
N SER A 135 -30.75 29.65 -2.04
CA SER A 135 -29.41 29.80 -2.61
C SER A 135 -28.30 29.48 -1.60
N GLU A 136 -28.48 29.87 -0.33
CA GLU A 136 -27.55 29.58 0.75
C GLU A 136 -27.46 28.07 1.01
N LEU A 137 -28.61 27.40 1.07
CA LEU A 137 -28.67 25.94 1.21
C LEU A 137 -27.95 25.23 0.06
N LYS A 138 -28.20 25.66 -1.19
CA LYS A 138 -27.52 25.11 -2.38
C LYS A 138 -26.02 25.33 -2.35
N LEU A 139 -25.56 26.51 -1.93
CA LEU A 139 -24.13 26.81 -1.79
C LEU A 139 -23.49 25.96 -0.70
N LYS A 140 -24.19 25.73 0.41
CA LYS A 140 -23.72 24.85 1.49
C LYS A 140 -23.62 23.40 1.01
N GLU A 141 -24.64 22.87 0.35
CA GLU A 141 -24.63 21.52 -0.23
C GLU A 141 -23.48 21.36 -1.25
N THR A 142 -23.28 22.36 -2.11
CA THR A 142 -22.19 22.36 -3.09
C THR A 142 -20.83 22.40 -2.42
N ARG A 143 -20.67 23.21 -1.36
CA ARG A 143 -19.44 23.28 -0.56
C ARG A 143 -19.13 21.92 0.07
N ASP A 144 -20.12 21.30 0.72
CA ASP A 144 -19.97 20.01 1.38
C ASP A 144 -19.64 18.91 0.35
N SER A 145 -20.26 18.96 -0.83
CA SER A 145 -19.93 18.04 -1.93
C SER A 145 -18.52 18.25 -2.45
N LEU A 146 -18.05 19.49 -2.59
CA LEU A 146 -16.69 19.78 -3.03
C LEU A 146 -15.65 19.28 -2.03
N GLU A 147 -15.90 19.49 -0.73
CA GLU A 147 -15.02 19.01 0.34
C GLU A 147 -14.93 17.48 0.35
N GLN A 148 -16.05 16.78 0.16
CA GLN A 148 -16.04 15.32 0.00
C GLN A 148 -15.24 14.85 -1.22
N VAL A 149 -15.34 15.55 -2.35
CA VAL A 149 -14.58 15.23 -3.57
C VAL A 149 -13.08 15.47 -3.34
N LEU A 150 -12.69 16.57 -2.68
CA LEU A 150 -11.29 16.85 -2.34
C LEU A 150 -10.71 15.79 -1.40
N GLN A 151 -11.48 15.38 -0.39
CA GLN A 151 -11.06 14.33 0.52
C GLN A 151 -10.84 13.01 -0.22
N LYS A 152 -11.80 12.62 -1.08
CA LYS A 152 -11.67 11.42 -1.92
C LYS A 152 -10.45 11.50 -2.84
N LEU A 153 -10.19 12.66 -3.45
CA LEU A 153 -9.03 12.84 -4.33
C LEU A 153 -7.73 12.63 -3.57
N ASN A 154 -7.60 13.24 -2.38
CA ASN A 154 -6.44 13.07 -1.51
C ASN A 154 -6.28 11.62 -1.02
N ASP A 155 -7.38 10.91 -0.73
CA ASP A 155 -7.35 9.50 -0.37
C ASP A 155 -6.88 8.63 -1.56
N THR A 156 -7.39 8.89 -2.77
CA THR A 156 -6.96 8.18 -3.99
C THR A 156 -5.51 8.49 -4.37
N GLU A 157 -5.03 9.70 -4.11
CA GLU A 157 -3.63 10.10 -4.33
C GLU A 157 -2.71 9.29 -3.41
N ARG A 158 -3.07 9.16 -2.13
CA ARG A 158 -2.34 8.31 -1.17
C ARG A 158 -2.33 6.83 -1.55
N GLU A 159 -3.45 6.30 -2.04
CA GLU A 159 -3.50 4.93 -2.56
C GLU A 159 -2.61 4.73 -3.79
N LEU A 160 -2.57 5.72 -4.69
CA LEU A 160 -1.71 5.67 -5.87
C LEU A 160 -0.23 5.70 -5.49
N ASP A 161 0.14 6.53 -4.51
CA ASP A 161 1.51 6.61 -3.99
C ASP A 161 1.94 5.30 -3.32
N ASP A 162 1.07 4.68 -2.52
CA ASP A 162 1.36 3.38 -1.89
C ASP A 162 1.50 2.27 -2.94
N MET A 163 0.62 2.26 -3.95
CA MET A 163 0.71 1.31 -5.05
C MET A 163 1.99 1.51 -5.88
N SER A 164 2.37 2.77 -6.15
CA SER A 164 3.61 3.12 -6.84
C SER A 164 4.84 2.65 -6.06
N TRP A 165 4.87 2.88 -4.74
CA TRP A 165 5.92 2.40 -3.86
C TRP A 165 6.03 0.87 -3.86
N ASN A 166 4.89 0.19 -3.69
CA ASN A 166 4.84 -1.27 -3.71
C ASN A 166 5.32 -1.83 -5.07
N LEU A 167 4.92 -1.22 -6.18
CA LEU A 167 5.38 -1.60 -7.52
C LEU A 167 6.91 -1.49 -7.62
N SER A 168 7.49 -0.35 -7.20
CA SER A 168 8.95 -0.15 -7.21
C SER A 168 9.68 -1.20 -6.36
N GLU A 169 9.13 -1.54 -5.19
CA GLU A 169 9.69 -2.58 -4.34
C GLU A 169 9.61 -3.97 -4.98
N THR A 170 8.51 -4.29 -5.66
CA THR A 170 8.39 -5.56 -6.40
C THR A 170 9.34 -5.63 -7.58
N GLU A 171 9.57 -4.53 -8.29
CA GLU A 171 10.52 -4.44 -9.40
C GLU A 171 11.95 -4.69 -8.94
N LYS A 172 12.36 -4.08 -7.80
CA LYS A 172 13.67 -4.34 -7.20
C LYS A 172 13.85 -5.81 -6.83
N LYS A 173 12.84 -6.43 -6.20
CA LYS A 173 12.87 -7.86 -5.86
C LYS A 173 12.99 -8.73 -7.10
N LEU A 174 12.27 -8.39 -8.17
CA LEU A 174 12.34 -9.12 -9.43
C LEU A 174 13.73 -9.00 -10.06
N ASN A 175 14.33 -7.81 -10.10
CA ASN A 175 15.67 -7.61 -10.64
C ASN A 175 16.73 -8.38 -9.85
N ASN A 176 16.68 -8.32 -8.51
CA ASN A 176 17.57 -9.12 -7.66
C ASN A 176 17.43 -10.63 -7.95
N ASN A 177 16.20 -11.11 -8.12
CA ASN A 177 15.97 -12.52 -8.46
C ASN A 177 16.53 -12.86 -9.85
N ILE A 178 16.40 -11.99 -10.85
CA ILE A 178 16.99 -12.19 -12.18
C ILE A 178 18.52 -12.30 -12.07
N GLU A 179 19.17 -11.39 -11.36
CA GLU A 179 20.62 -11.42 -11.14
C GLU A 179 21.06 -12.73 -10.45
N THR A 180 20.32 -13.17 -9.43
CA THR A 180 20.62 -14.43 -8.74
C THR A 180 20.47 -15.65 -9.67
N MET A 181 19.44 -15.65 -10.53
CA MET A 181 19.20 -16.72 -11.49
C MET A 181 20.29 -16.77 -12.57
N GLU A 182 20.78 -15.62 -13.02
CA GLU A 182 21.91 -15.55 -13.96
C GLU A 182 23.21 -16.05 -13.33
N ALA A 183 23.48 -15.69 -12.08
CA ALA A 183 24.63 -16.18 -11.33
C ALA A 183 24.59 -17.71 -11.16
N LEU A 184 23.45 -18.25 -10.74
CA LEU A 184 23.24 -19.70 -10.60
C LEU A 184 23.36 -20.44 -11.94
N LYS A 185 22.87 -19.85 -13.03
CA LYS A 185 23.02 -20.41 -14.38
C LYS A 185 24.50 -20.50 -14.78
N LYS A 186 25.27 -19.45 -14.53
CA LYS A 186 26.72 -19.42 -14.80
C LYS A 186 27.47 -20.45 -13.97
N GLU A 187 27.13 -20.59 -12.69
CA GLU A 187 27.71 -21.61 -11.82
C GLU A 187 27.41 -23.03 -12.34
N ARG A 188 26.15 -23.29 -12.71
CA ARG A 188 25.75 -24.57 -13.31
C ARG A 188 26.49 -24.87 -14.61
N ASP A 189 26.64 -23.88 -15.49
CA ASP A 189 27.38 -24.05 -16.75
C ASP A 189 28.86 -24.33 -16.50
N THR A 190 29.45 -23.64 -15.51
CA THR A 190 30.84 -23.88 -15.07
C THR A 190 30.99 -25.30 -14.53
N LEU A 191 30.12 -25.71 -13.60
CA LEU A 191 30.14 -27.04 -13.01
C LEU A 191 29.94 -28.14 -14.06
N SER A 192 29.02 -27.92 -15.00
CA SER A 192 28.81 -28.85 -16.13
C SER A 192 30.07 -28.98 -16.98
N SER A 193 30.76 -27.88 -17.26
CA SER A 193 32.01 -27.93 -18.04
C SER A 193 33.14 -28.66 -17.30
N THR A 194 33.25 -28.47 -15.99
CA THR A 194 34.22 -29.18 -15.13
C THR A 194 33.89 -30.67 -15.06
N LEU A 195 32.61 -31.02 -14.96
CA LEU A 195 32.17 -32.42 -14.97
C LEU A 195 32.53 -33.10 -16.30
N GLU A 196 32.28 -32.44 -17.44
CA GLU A 196 32.65 -32.97 -18.75
C GLU A 196 34.18 -33.11 -18.92
N SER A 197 34.95 -32.15 -18.38
CA SER A 197 36.42 -32.22 -18.37
C SER A 197 36.91 -33.41 -17.53
N THR A 198 36.44 -33.54 -16.29
CA THR A 198 36.82 -34.65 -15.40
C THR A 198 36.39 -36.00 -15.96
N LYS A 199 35.22 -36.08 -16.61
CA LYS A 199 34.77 -37.28 -17.33
C LYS A 199 35.74 -37.65 -18.45
N ARG A 200 36.19 -36.69 -19.25
CA ARG A 200 37.18 -36.93 -20.32
C ARG A 200 38.53 -37.36 -19.76
N GLU A 201 38.98 -36.76 -18.66
CA GLU A 201 40.22 -37.15 -18.00
C GLU A 201 40.15 -38.58 -17.46
N LEU A 202 39.03 -38.96 -16.83
CA LEU A 202 38.80 -40.31 -16.36
C LEU A 202 38.75 -41.33 -17.50
N ALA A 203 38.07 -40.98 -18.61
CA ALA A 203 38.03 -41.81 -19.82
C ALA A 203 39.39 -41.93 -20.54
N ALA A 204 40.27 -40.95 -20.37
CA ALA A 204 41.66 -40.99 -20.88
C ALA A 204 42.61 -41.74 -19.93
N THR A 205 42.12 -42.24 -18.81
CA THR A 205 42.92 -43.05 -17.88
C THR A 205 42.79 -44.51 -18.31
N THR A 206 43.87 -45.10 -18.79
CA THR A 206 43.89 -46.52 -19.15
C THR A 206 44.24 -47.32 -17.89
N GLU A 207 43.32 -48.20 -17.48
CA GLU A 207 43.54 -49.16 -16.40
C GLU A 207 44.21 -50.43 -16.97
N CYS A 208 45.25 -50.89 -16.30
CA CYS A 208 46.03 -52.04 -16.75
C CYS A 208 46.34 -53.00 -15.59
N CYS A 209 46.51 -54.28 -15.94
CA CYS A 209 46.91 -55.35 -15.03
C CYS A 209 48.18 -56.06 -15.52
N GLN A 210 48.92 -56.61 -14.56
CA GLN A 210 50.14 -57.38 -14.83
C GLN A 210 49.83 -58.59 -15.72
N GLU A 211 50.84 -59.10 -16.44
CA GLU A 211 50.69 -60.30 -17.27
C GLU A 211 50.10 -61.48 -16.47
N GLY A 212 49.10 -62.16 -17.05
CA GLY A 212 48.37 -63.25 -16.39
C GLY A 212 47.24 -62.81 -15.45
N TRP A 213 47.02 -61.50 -15.29
CA TRP A 213 45.88 -60.95 -14.55
C TRP A 213 44.80 -60.43 -15.51
N THR A 214 43.55 -60.48 -15.06
CA THR A 214 42.40 -59.97 -15.82
C THR A 214 41.81 -58.75 -15.12
N LEU A 215 41.66 -57.65 -15.85
CA LEU A 215 40.94 -56.47 -15.36
C LEU A 215 39.43 -56.69 -15.45
N VAL A 216 38.74 -56.61 -14.31
CA VAL A 216 37.28 -56.69 -14.23
C VAL A 216 36.77 -55.65 -13.25
N SER A 217 36.00 -54.68 -13.74
CA SER A 217 35.35 -53.65 -12.91
C SER A 217 36.32 -52.90 -11.97
N GLY A 218 37.49 -52.50 -12.48
CA GLY A 218 38.51 -51.77 -11.69
C GLY A 218 39.31 -52.64 -10.70
N LYS A 219 39.22 -53.97 -10.81
CA LYS A 219 40.02 -54.93 -10.03
C LYS A 219 40.84 -55.82 -10.95
N CYS A 220 42.12 -56.01 -10.65
CA CYS A 220 42.94 -57.01 -11.31
C CYS A 220 42.78 -58.36 -10.60
N LEU A 221 42.32 -59.37 -11.32
CA LEU A 221 42.04 -60.71 -10.79
C LEU A 221 43.04 -61.73 -11.33
N TYR A 222 43.58 -62.57 -10.45
CA TYR A 222 44.40 -63.71 -10.80
C TYR A 222 43.73 -65.00 -10.35
N PHE A 223 43.60 -65.95 -11.27
CA PHE A 223 43.02 -67.27 -11.01
C PHE A 223 44.12 -68.31 -10.90
N SER A 224 44.15 -69.06 -9.80
CA SER A 224 45.13 -70.12 -9.59
C SER A 224 44.94 -71.28 -10.56
N GLU A 225 46.04 -71.82 -11.09
CA GLU A 225 45.99 -73.00 -11.99
C GLU A 225 45.89 -74.34 -11.25
N LYS A 226 46.36 -74.37 -10.00
CA LYS A 226 46.33 -75.52 -9.10
C LYS A 226 45.36 -75.28 -7.95
N THR A 227 45.01 -76.36 -7.26
CA THR A 227 44.22 -76.31 -6.02
C THR A 227 45.14 -76.49 -4.82
N ASP A 228 44.90 -75.75 -3.74
CA ASP A 228 45.69 -75.87 -2.52
C ASP A 228 44.85 -75.55 -1.27
N THR A 229 45.46 -75.69 -0.10
CA THR A 229 44.88 -75.23 1.17
C THR A 229 44.77 -73.72 1.20
N ARG A 230 43.84 -73.20 2.02
CA ARG A 230 43.60 -71.76 2.17
C ARG A 230 44.86 -70.99 2.59
N GLU A 231 45.63 -71.53 3.53
CA GLU A 231 46.87 -70.91 4.03
C GLU A 231 47.90 -70.74 2.91
N GLU A 232 48.02 -71.73 2.03
CA GLU A 232 48.94 -71.65 0.89
C GLU A 232 48.41 -70.69 -0.18
N SER A 233 47.10 -70.63 -0.38
CA SER A 233 46.46 -69.63 -1.25
C SER A 233 46.74 -68.19 -0.79
N GLU A 234 46.61 -67.91 0.51
CA GLU A 234 46.88 -66.59 1.08
C GLU A 234 48.37 -66.21 0.96
N LYS A 235 49.27 -67.17 1.21
CA LYS A 235 50.72 -66.99 0.97
C LYS A 235 51.03 -66.72 -0.50
N ASP A 236 50.36 -67.41 -1.43
CA ASP A 236 50.56 -67.19 -2.85
C ASP A 236 50.11 -65.80 -3.29
N CYS A 237 48.92 -65.34 -2.88
CA CYS A 237 48.48 -63.97 -3.14
C CYS A 237 49.45 -62.94 -2.54
N THR A 238 49.89 -63.16 -1.30
CA THR A 238 50.85 -62.28 -0.62
C THR A 238 52.19 -62.20 -1.38
N ARG A 239 52.71 -63.34 -1.84
CA ARG A 239 53.93 -63.41 -2.67
C ARG A 239 53.79 -62.63 -3.99
N LYS A 240 52.57 -62.55 -4.52
CA LYS A 240 52.21 -61.77 -5.71
C LYS A 240 51.88 -60.30 -5.42
N LYS A 241 52.11 -59.82 -4.18
CA LYS A 241 51.75 -58.44 -3.74
C LYS A 241 50.26 -58.14 -3.93
N SER A 242 49.43 -59.13 -3.61
CA SER A 242 47.98 -59.10 -3.76
C SER A 242 47.32 -59.73 -2.53
N VAL A 243 46.00 -59.65 -2.45
CA VAL A 243 45.21 -60.24 -1.37
C VAL A 243 44.19 -61.23 -1.94
N LEU A 244 43.64 -62.12 -1.12
CA LEU A 244 42.52 -62.96 -1.56
C LEU A 244 41.32 -62.06 -1.92
N LEU A 245 40.69 -62.35 -3.07
CA LEU A 245 39.57 -61.58 -3.59
C LEU A 245 38.48 -61.36 -2.54
N ASN A 246 38.13 -60.12 -2.25
CA ASN A 246 37.00 -59.77 -1.41
C ASN A 246 35.79 -59.36 -2.27
N LEU A 247 34.70 -60.13 -2.16
CA LEU A 247 33.46 -59.89 -2.89
C LEU A 247 32.47 -59.12 -2.01
N SER A 248 32.17 -57.89 -2.40
CA SER A 248 31.13 -57.07 -1.78
C SER A 248 29.77 -57.23 -2.48
N GLN A 249 28.73 -56.59 -1.95
CA GLN A 249 27.40 -56.59 -2.57
C GLN A 249 27.40 -55.89 -3.95
N GLY A 250 28.25 -54.87 -4.14
CA GLY A 250 28.37 -54.09 -5.38
C GLY A 250 29.16 -54.77 -6.52
N ASP A 251 29.84 -55.89 -6.27
CA ASP A 251 30.72 -56.56 -7.23
C ASP A 251 29.98 -57.46 -8.25
N ALA A 252 28.85 -57.01 -8.81
CA ALA A 252 28.02 -57.82 -9.71
C ALA A 252 28.77 -58.29 -10.96
N GLN A 253 29.56 -57.41 -11.58
CA GLN A 253 30.35 -57.72 -12.78
C GLN A 253 31.45 -58.75 -12.49
N VAL A 254 32.12 -58.64 -11.34
CA VAL A 254 33.15 -59.59 -10.91
C VAL A 254 32.54 -60.97 -10.67
N LYS A 255 31.37 -61.04 -10.00
CA LYS A 255 30.65 -62.30 -9.76
C LYS A 255 30.27 -62.99 -11.07
N GLU A 256 29.76 -62.24 -12.03
CA GLU A 256 29.40 -62.78 -13.35
C GLU A 256 30.64 -63.27 -14.11
N TYR A 257 31.75 -62.54 -14.06
CA TYR A 257 33.00 -62.97 -14.69
C TYR A 257 33.51 -64.29 -14.09
N ILE A 258 33.51 -64.45 -12.76
CA ILE A 258 33.92 -65.69 -12.09
C ILE A 258 33.02 -66.86 -12.51
N LYS A 259 31.72 -66.61 -12.65
CA LYS A 259 30.76 -67.60 -13.15
C LYS A 259 31.12 -68.06 -14.57
N GLN A 260 31.35 -67.12 -15.48
CA GLN A 260 31.75 -67.43 -16.86
C GLN A 260 33.10 -68.16 -16.92
N TYR A 261 34.07 -67.73 -16.11
CA TYR A 261 35.38 -68.38 -16.00
C TYR A 261 35.23 -69.86 -15.60
N CYS A 262 34.43 -70.14 -14.56
CA CYS A 262 34.15 -71.52 -14.15
C CYS A 262 33.47 -72.35 -15.25
N ILE A 263 32.45 -71.80 -15.92
CA ILE A 263 31.73 -72.49 -17.00
C ILE A 263 32.69 -72.87 -18.14
N ASN A 264 33.58 -71.95 -18.53
CA ASN A 264 34.59 -72.21 -19.56
C ASN A 264 35.64 -73.22 -19.10
N TYR A 265 36.07 -73.14 -17.84
CA TYR A 265 37.01 -74.11 -17.26
C TYR A 265 36.44 -75.53 -17.21
N ARG A 266 35.15 -75.70 -16.88
CA ARG A 266 34.45 -77.00 -16.90
C ARG A 266 34.40 -77.66 -18.27
N LYS A 267 34.35 -76.88 -19.36
CA LYS A 267 34.43 -77.43 -20.71
C LYS A 267 35.79 -78.07 -21.01
N SER A 268 36.84 -77.60 -20.32
CA SER A 268 38.22 -78.03 -20.54
C SER A 268 38.63 -79.23 -19.68
N LYS A 269 38.08 -79.36 -18.46
CA LYS A 269 38.42 -80.43 -17.52
C LYS A 269 37.15 -81.00 -16.89
N TYR A 270 37.04 -82.33 -16.79
CA TYR A 270 35.91 -83.16 -16.28
C TYR A 270 35.42 -82.86 -14.83
N TYR A 271 35.53 -81.63 -14.33
CA TYR A 271 35.08 -81.22 -13.00
C TYR A 271 33.63 -80.72 -13.04
N TYR A 272 32.79 -81.26 -12.15
CA TYR A 272 31.37 -80.89 -12.05
C TYR A 272 31.11 -79.60 -11.23
N SER A 273 32.10 -79.08 -10.51
CA SER A 273 31.96 -77.87 -9.69
C SER A 273 33.28 -77.08 -9.62
N CYS A 274 33.18 -75.76 -9.43
CA CYS A 274 34.35 -74.92 -9.12
C CYS A 274 34.20 -74.40 -7.70
N SER A 275 35.28 -74.46 -6.92
CA SER A 275 35.38 -73.90 -5.59
C SER A 275 36.61 -73.00 -5.52
N TRP A 276 36.44 -71.80 -4.99
CA TRP A 276 37.49 -70.79 -4.84
C TRP A 276 37.59 -70.33 -3.38
N HIS A 277 38.80 -70.27 -2.85
CA HIS A 277 39.09 -69.54 -1.61
C HIS A 277 39.04 -68.04 -1.90
N ILE A 278 38.25 -67.30 -1.12
CA ILE A 278 38.05 -65.86 -1.22
C ILE A 278 37.99 -65.22 0.18
N GLY A 279 38.21 -63.90 0.26
CA GLY A 279 38.14 -63.11 1.48
C GLY A 279 38.95 -63.69 2.64
N SER A 280 38.59 -63.33 3.88
CA SER A 280 39.26 -63.82 5.09
C SER A 280 38.70 -65.16 5.62
N GLN A 281 37.44 -65.53 5.33
CA GLN A 281 36.80 -66.76 5.82
C GLN A 281 35.73 -67.38 4.88
N GLN A 282 35.68 -66.97 3.62
CA GLN A 282 34.62 -67.38 2.70
C GLN A 282 35.13 -68.36 1.63
N ARG A 283 34.23 -69.25 1.15
CA ARG A 283 34.43 -70.01 -0.08
C ARG A 283 33.34 -69.64 -1.08
N TYR A 284 33.78 -69.43 -2.31
CA TYR A 284 32.89 -69.27 -3.43
C TYR A 284 32.72 -70.60 -4.13
N ARG A 285 31.49 -71.10 -4.20
CA ARG A 285 31.19 -72.37 -4.85
C ARG A 285 30.12 -72.17 -5.93
N LEU A 286 30.39 -72.74 -7.11
CA LEU A 286 29.45 -72.75 -8.21
C LEU A 286 28.99 -74.19 -8.47
N TRP A 287 27.69 -74.44 -8.32
CA TRP A 287 27.02 -75.73 -8.56
C TRP A 287 25.86 -75.54 -9.52
N ASN A 288 25.75 -76.35 -10.57
CA ASN A 288 24.60 -76.35 -11.50
C ASN A 288 24.17 -74.96 -12.04
N SER A 289 25.09 -74.01 -12.15
CA SER A 289 24.88 -72.60 -12.59
C SER A 289 24.40 -71.63 -11.51
N ASP A 290 24.14 -72.15 -10.30
CA ASP A 290 23.83 -71.37 -9.10
C ASP A 290 25.11 -71.05 -8.32
N LEU A 291 25.19 -69.81 -7.87
CA LEU A 291 26.36 -69.21 -7.25
C LEU A 291 26.08 -69.04 -5.76
N SER A 292 26.77 -69.83 -4.93
CA SER A 292 26.60 -69.80 -3.47
C SER A 292 27.90 -69.40 -2.80
N THR A 293 27.84 -68.44 -1.88
CA THR A 293 28.91 -68.17 -0.93
C THR A 293 28.66 -69.03 0.30
N GLU A 294 29.62 -69.87 0.67
CA GLU A 294 29.60 -70.61 1.93
C GLU A 294 30.56 -69.90 2.90
N GLU A 295 30.04 -69.46 4.05
CA GLU A 295 30.85 -69.06 5.20
C GLU A 295 31.17 -70.30 6.04
N PHE A 296 32.44 -70.46 6.43
CA PHE A 296 32.81 -71.58 7.29
C PHE A 296 32.46 -71.28 8.74
N GLU A 297 31.51 -72.03 9.30
CA GLU A 297 31.28 -72.06 10.75
C GLU A 297 32.33 -72.91 11.50
N THR A 298 33.18 -73.70 10.81
CA THR A 298 34.22 -74.53 11.46
C THR A 298 35.51 -74.69 10.62
N PRO A 299 36.69 -74.84 11.27
CA PRO A 299 37.99 -74.80 10.60
C PRO A 299 38.31 -76.14 9.94
N HIS A 300 37.94 -76.30 8.67
CA HIS A 300 38.51 -77.35 7.82
C HIS A 300 39.68 -76.80 7.01
N TRP A 301 40.79 -76.56 7.70
CA TRP A 301 42.10 -76.16 7.17
C TRP A 301 42.66 -77.07 6.05
N ARG A 302 42.13 -78.29 5.90
CA ARG A 302 42.51 -79.23 4.81
C ARG A 302 41.70 -79.11 3.53
N THR A 303 40.73 -78.22 3.44
CA THR A 303 39.93 -78.14 2.22
C THR A 303 40.72 -77.51 1.09
N ILE A 304 40.97 -78.33 0.07
CA ILE A 304 41.73 -77.97 -1.11
C ILE A 304 40.77 -77.38 -2.14
N ALA A 305 41.05 -76.16 -2.59
CA ALA A 305 40.27 -75.47 -3.60
C ALA A 305 41.21 -74.61 -4.44
N PHE A 306 40.70 -74.10 -5.56
CA PHE A 306 41.41 -73.04 -6.25
C PHE A 306 41.30 -71.72 -5.43
N TRP A 307 42.00 -70.67 -5.82
CA TRP A 307 41.89 -69.34 -5.19
C TRP A 307 41.95 -68.23 -6.22
N ILE A 308 41.39 -67.07 -5.84
CA ILE A 308 41.43 -65.86 -6.66
C ILE A 308 42.10 -64.77 -5.84
N CYS A 309 43.14 -64.15 -6.42
CA CYS A 309 43.77 -62.98 -5.82
C CYS A 309 43.23 -61.70 -6.48
N GLU A 310 43.13 -60.62 -5.71
CA GLU A 310 42.82 -59.28 -6.18
C GLU A 310 43.93 -58.28 -5.86
N THR A 311 44.12 -57.33 -6.77
CA THR A 311 44.95 -56.15 -6.56
C THR A 311 44.39 -54.96 -7.36
N SER A 312 44.78 -53.74 -6.99
CA SER A 312 44.38 -52.54 -7.73
C SER A 312 45.11 -52.48 -9.09
N PRO A 313 44.43 -52.06 -10.17
CA PRO A 313 45.09 -51.78 -11.43
C PRO A 313 46.07 -50.61 -11.27
N TYR A 314 47.05 -50.56 -12.16
CA TYR A 314 47.87 -49.35 -12.32
C TYR A 314 47.23 -48.44 -13.37
N TYR A 315 47.31 -47.15 -13.12
CA TYR A 315 46.76 -46.12 -13.98
C TYR A 315 47.86 -45.60 -14.90
N ILE A 316 47.66 -45.72 -16.20
CA ILE A 316 48.50 -45.05 -17.20
C ILE A 316 47.71 -43.83 -17.69
N GLN A 317 48.22 -42.63 -17.40
CA GLN A 317 47.77 -41.44 -18.10
C GLN A 317 48.35 -41.49 -19.52
N ASP A 318 47.51 -41.35 -20.55
CA ASP A 318 47.85 -41.37 -21.98
C ASP A 318 48.88 -40.29 -22.44
N ARG A 319 49.66 -39.68 -21.53
CA ARG A 319 50.75 -38.73 -21.82
C ARG A 319 52.12 -39.35 -22.03
N PHE A 320 52.26 -40.67 -22.09
CA PHE A 320 53.53 -41.27 -22.47
C PHE A 320 53.51 -41.59 -23.97
N PRO A 321 54.28 -40.85 -24.80
CA PRO A 321 54.49 -41.26 -26.18
C PRO A 321 55.07 -42.68 -26.16
N TYR A 322 54.44 -43.52 -26.96
CA TYR A 322 54.83 -44.88 -27.28
C TYR A 322 56.37 -45.02 -27.23
N ASN A 323 56.88 -45.88 -26.33
CA ASN A 323 58.28 -46.32 -26.17
C ASN A 323 59.06 -45.88 -24.92
N THR A 324 58.48 -45.88 -23.71
CA THR A 324 59.30 -46.03 -22.50
C THR A 324 58.56 -46.74 -21.36
N MET A 325 58.26 -48.02 -21.53
CA MET A 325 58.22 -48.98 -20.41
C MET A 325 58.93 -50.24 -20.86
N GLY A 326 60.15 -50.43 -20.37
CA GLY A 326 60.89 -51.68 -20.59
C GLY A 326 60.09 -52.85 -20.03
N ASN A 327 59.81 -53.84 -20.88
CA ASN A 327 59.43 -55.20 -20.52
C ASN A 327 58.31 -55.38 -19.47
N ILE A 328 57.20 -54.65 -19.57
CA ILE A 328 55.96 -55.04 -18.87
C ILE A 328 54.89 -55.31 -19.92
N ILE A 329 54.63 -56.58 -20.20
CA ILE A 329 53.47 -57.01 -20.99
C ILE A 329 52.25 -56.81 -20.08
N CYS A 330 51.32 -55.95 -20.49
CA CYS A 330 50.16 -55.56 -19.71
C CYS A 330 48.88 -55.93 -20.45
N THR A 331 47.86 -56.41 -19.75
CA THR A 331 46.49 -56.47 -20.27
C THR A 331 45.77 -55.19 -19.87
N CYS A 332 45.44 -54.34 -20.84
CA CYS A 332 44.84 -53.04 -20.59
C CYS A 332 43.42 -52.98 -21.16
N SER A 333 42.51 -52.34 -20.43
CA SER A 333 41.20 -51.96 -20.95
C SER A 333 40.95 -50.49 -20.64
N LYS A 334 40.46 -49.73 -21.64
CA LYS A 334 40.03 -48.36 -21.40
C LYS A 334 38.85 -48.37 -20.42
N SER A 335 38.89 -47.46 -19.44
CA SER A 335 37.74 -47.20 -18.59
C SER A 335 36.56 -46.83 -19.50
N SER A 336 35.47 -47.60 -19.39
CA SER A 336 34.28 -47.36 -20.22
C SER A 336 33.59 -46.08 -19.72
N PRO A 337 33.15 -45.17 -20.61
CA PRO A 337 32.65 -43.82 -20.28
C PRO A 337 31.27 -43.78 -19.59
#